data_AF-A0A5K1HRD8-F1
#
_entry.id   AF-A0A5K1HRD8-F1
#
_cell.length_a   1.000
_cell.length_b   1.000
_cell.length_c   1.000
_cell.angle_alpha   90.00
_cell.angle_beta   90.00
_cell.angle_gamma   90.00
#
_symmetry.space_group_name_H-M   'P 1'
#
loop_
_entity.id
_entity.type
_entity.pdbx_description
1 polymer ?
#
loop_
_entity_poly.entity_id
_entity_poly.type
_entity_poly.pdbx_seq_one_letter_code
_entity_poly.pdbx_strand_id
1 'polypeptide(L)' 'MDGFYPNEKVLIVAATNRIDLVDHAILRAGRFDLKIFIPPPNFEQRKGIFQKILSKKTKELSVVDE' A
#
# COMPACT_ATOMS: atom_id res chain seq x y z
N MET A 1 -19.05 -5.98 -3.69
CA MET A 1 -18.33 -6.80 -4.68
C MET A 1 -19.33 -7.60 -5.51
N ASP A 2 -20.28 -8.28 -4.87
CA ASP A 2 -21.48 -8.80 -5.55
C ASP A 2 -22.53 -7.71 -5.75
N GLY A 3 -22.71 -7.31 -7.00
CA GLY A 3 -23.92 -6.66 -7.48
C GLY A 3 -24.54 -7.55 -8.56
N PHE A 4 -25.82 -7.33 -8.88
CA PHE A 4 -26.53 -8.08 -9.94
C PHE A 4 -25.95 -7.87 -11.36
N TYR A 5 -24.93 -7.02 -11.50
CA TYR A 5 -24.23 -6.74 -12.74
C TYR A 5 -22.80 -7.29 -12.68
N PRO A 6 -22.28 -7.91 -13.76
CA PRO A 6 -20.91 -8.42 -13.78
C PRO A 6 -19.91 -7.26 -13.62
N ASN A 7 -19.22 -7.20 -12.48
CA ASN A 7 -18.13 -6.26 -12.24
C ASN A 7 -16.82 -6.76 -12.89
N GLU A 8 -16.86 -7.14 -14.16
CA GLU A 8 -15.81 -7.95 -14.83
C GLU A 8 -14.39 -7.35 -14.86
N LYS A 9 -14.18 -6.10 -14.42
CA LYS A 9 -12.85 -5.43 -14.47
C LYS A 9 -12.50 -4.55 -13.27
N VAL A 10 -13.15 -4.71 -12.11
CA VAL A 10 -12.85 -3.85 -10.94
C VAL A 10 -11.97 -4.58 -9.93
N LEU A 11 -10.74 -4.08 -9.72
CA LEU A 11 -9.89 -4.48 -8.59
C LEU A 11 -10.13 -3.54 -7.42
N ILE A 12 -10.49 -4.08 -6.26
CA ILE A 12 -10.68 -3.30 -5.04
C ILE A 12 -9.49 -3.53 -4.10
N VAL A 13 -8.87 -2.44 -3.66
CA VAL A 13 -7.80 -2.44 -2.67
C VAL A 13 -8.24 -1.62 -1.46
N ALA A 14 -8.02 -2.16 -0.27
CA ALA A 14 -8.29 -1.48 0.99
C ALA A 14 -7.10 -1.62 1.93
N ALA A 15 -6.94 -0.66 2.85
CA ALA A 15 -5.90 -0.66 3.87
C ALA A 15 -6.52 -0.31 5.23
N THR A 16 -6.07 -0.98 6.29
CA THR A 16 -6.46 -0.69 7.68
C THR A 16 -5.26 -0.83 8.59
N ASN A 17 -5.17 0.05 9.59
CA ASN A 17 -4.21 -0.08 10.68
C ASN A 17 -4.74 -0.93 11.84
N ARG A 18 -6.03 -1.32 11.80
CA ARG A 18 -6.73 -2.08 12.84
C ARG A 18 -7.64 -3.14 12.23
N ILE A 19 -7.09 -4.32 11.95
CA ILE A 19 -7.84 -5.44 11.36
C ILE A 19 -8.88 -6.03 12.32
N ASP A 20 -8.65 -5.88 13.63
CA ASP A 20 -9.52 -6.30 14.74
C ASP A 20 -10.88 -5.59 14.74
N LEU A 21 -10.94 -4.37 14.20
CA LEU A 21 -12.16 -3.58 14.12
C LEU A 21 -12.94 -3.76 12.82
N VAL A 22 -12.41 -4.50 11.85
CA VAL A 22 -13.07 -4.70 10.55
C VAL A 22 -14.16 -5.75 10.70
N ASP A 23 -15.34 -5.46 10.14
CA ASP A 23 -16.45 -6.40 10.12
C ASP A 23 -16.03 -7.74 9.47
N HIS A 24 -16.25 -8.83 10.18
CA HIS A 24 -15.97 -10.18 9.71
C HIS A 24 -16.66 -10.52 8.39
N ALA A 25 -17.81 -9.92 8.07
CA ALA A 25 -18.52 -10.15 6.82
C ALA A 25 -17.70 -9.72 5.58
N ILE A 26 -16.87 -8.69 5.72
CA ILE A 26 -15.99 -8.15 4.66
C ILE A 26 -14.74 -9.04 4.47
N LEU A 27 -14.36 -9.80 5.49
CA LEU A 27 -13.19 -10.68 5.49
C LEU A 27 -13.47 -12.11 4.98
N ARG A 28 -14.74 -12.41 4.65
CA ARG A 28 -15.16 -13.69 4.08
C ARG A 28 -14.75 -13.80 2.61
N ALA A 29 -14.63 -15.04 2.14
CA ALA A 29 -14.37 -15.34 0.74
C ALA A 29 -15.39 -14.63 -0.19
N GLY A 30 -14.93 -14.16 -1.34
CA GLY A 30 -15.68 -13.37 -2.33
C GLY A 30 -15.74 -11.86 -2.03
N ARG A 31 -15.01 -11.39 -1.02
CA ARG A 31 -14.83 -9.96 -0.71
C ARG A 31 -13.34 -9.64 -0.73
N PHE A 32 -12.74 -9.36 0.43
CA PHE A 32 -11.27 -9.22 0.50
C PHE A 32 -10.62 -10.58 0.76
N ASP A 33 -10.39 -11.29 -0.33
CA ASP A 33 -9.75 -12.60 -0.31
C ASP A 33 -8.26 -12.51 0.04
N LEU A 34 -7.56 -11.55 -0.56
CA LEU A 34 -6.14 -11.33 -0.33
C LEU A 34 -5.91 -10.41 0.87
N LYS A 35 -5.23 -10.94 1.90
CA LYS A 35 -4.85 -10.21 3.10
C LYS A 35 -3.33 -10.12 3.17
N ILE A 36 -2.79 -8.91 3.00
CA ILE A 36 -1.35 -8.66 3.03
C ILE A 36 -1.00 -7.90 4.31
N PHE A 37 -0.21 -8.51 5.19
CA PHE A 37 0.36 -7.81 6.33
C PHE A 37 1.63 -7.08 5.90
N ILE A 38 1.72 -5.79 6.24
CA ILE A 38 2.89 -4.96 5.97
C ILE A 38 3.65 -4.77 7.30
N PRO A 39 4.76 -5.49 7.53
CA PRO A 39 5.56 -5.28 8.73
C PRO A 39 6.39 -3.99 8.64
N PRO A 40 6.92 -3.50 9.78
CA PRO A 40 7.95 -2.47 9.77
C PRO A 40 9.15 -2.88 8.90
N PRO A 41 9.78 -1.93 8.17
CA PRO A 41 10.85 -2.25 7.24
C PRO A 41 12.10 -2.74 7.98
N ASN A 42 12.77 -3.75 7.41
CA ASN A 42 14.06 -4.24 7.87
C ASN A 42 15.20 -3.26 7.50
N PHE A 43 16.43 -3.58 7.90
CA PHE A 43 17.59 -2.70 7.68
C PHE A 43 17.82 -2.38 6.20
N GLU A 44 17.85 -3.38 5.32
CA GLU A 44 18.07 -3.20 3.88
C GLU A 44 16.92 -2.42 3.23
N GLN A 45 15.68 -2.67 3.63
CA GLN A 45 14.51 -1.91 3.18
C GLN A 45 14.59 -0.44 3.62
N ARG A 46 14.97 -0.17 4.88
CA ARG A 46 15.19 1.20 5.36
C ARG A 46 16.27 1.90 4.56
N LYS A 47 17.40 1.23 4.30
CA LYS A 47 18.49 1.76 3.46
C LYS A 47 17.97 2.11 2.06
N GLY A 48 17.19 1.22 1.42
CA GLY A 48 16.57 1.49 0.13
C GLY A 48 15.60 2.67 0.15
N ILE A 49 14.78 2.80 1.19
CA ILE A 49 13.88 3.94 1.41
C ILE A 49 14.70 5.24 1.50
N PHE A 50 15.74 5.27 2.34
CA PHE A 50 16.62 6.44 2.48
C PHE A 50 17.31 6.81 1.17
N GLN A 51 17.89 5.83 0.46
CA GLN A 51 18.52 6.07 -0.83
C GLN A 51 17.54 6.70 -1.83
N LYS A 52 16.30 6.18 -1.91
CA LYS A 52 15.29 6.71 -2.83
C LYS A 52 14.87 8.13 -2.47
N ILE A 53 14.66 8.43 -1.20
CA ILE A 53 14.27 9.77 -0.72
C ILE A 53 15.41 10.76 -0.92
N LEU A 54 16.62 10.42 -0.50
CA LEU A 54 17.78 11.29 -0.59
C LEU A 54 18.21 11.55 -2.04
N SER A 55 18.08 10.55 -2.93
CA SER A 55 18.39 10.73 -4.36
C SER A 55 17.55 11.82 -5.05
N LYS A 56 16.36 12.15 -4.52
CA LYS A 56 15.55 13.27 -5.01
C LYS A 56 16.06 14.60 -4.48
N LYS A 57 16.43 14.63 -3.20
CA LYS A 57 16.90 15.84 -2.52
C LYS A 57 18.23 16.34 -3.08
N THR A 58 19.11 15.44 -3.51
CA THR A 58 20.37 15.83 -4.18
C THR A 58 20.14 16.44 -5.56
N LYS A 59 19.04 16.10 -6.26
CA LYS A 59 18.66 16.72 -7.55
C LYS A 59 18.04 18.10 -7.39
N GLU A 60 17.33 18.36 -6.30
CA GLU A 60 16.74 19.69 -6.03
C GLU A 60 17.81 20.68 -5.56
N LEU A 61 18.82 20.23 -4.80
CA LEU A 61 19.92 21.10 -4.37
C LEU A 61 20.79 21.59 -5.53
N SER A 62 20.95 20.80 -6.60
CA SER A 62 21.74 21.18 -7.78
C SER A 62 21.07 22.19 -8.72
N VAL A 63 19.81 22.59 -8.46
CA VAL A 63 19.07 23.58 -9.28
C VAL A 63 19.09 24.97 -8.63
N VAL A 64 19.64 25.11 -7.42
CA VAL A 64 19.71 26.40 -6.70
C VAL A 64 21.06 27.10 -6.90
N ASP A 65 21.95 26.52 -7.69
CA ASP A 65 23.30 27.04 -7.99
C ASP A 65 23.45 27.66 -9.41
N GLU A 66 22.34 28.03 -10.06
CA GLU A 66 22.30 28.96 -11.23
C GLU A 66 21.53 30.24 -10.88
#